data_AF-A0A017SZ87-F1
#
_entry.id   AF-A0A017SZ87-F1
#
_cell.length_a   1.000
_cell.length_b   1.000
_cell.length_c   1.000
_cell.angle_alpha   90.00
_cell.angle_beta   90.00
_cell.angle_gamma   90.00
#
_symmetry.space_group_name_H-M   'P 1'
#
loop_
_entity.id
_entity.type
_entity.pdbx_description
1 polymer ?
#
loop_
_entity_poly.entity_id
_entity_poly.type
_entity_poly.pdbx_seq_one_letter_code
_entity_poly.pdbx_strand_id
1 'polypeptide(L)'
;MDQQVQKDVREAISTTYGLMQDTRSMHHDELAQALRALEDRLKFVESRLGGPDREHVGPIDLSEELADIRALLRHSGMPLTDQVKALVRNVHRLEGRISRFSSREIASRPLFGVLPVARVIPQDLHSVMDYTSGLKAASGIVLARSTEAKVASAVLGASAIGVSAMTDYRLSLKKAIPIETHQVIDIAWGASAIAAPFVLGYHRKDPLTAALHIAVGAVNVISAFFTDYRAATGVGRPGWR
;
A
#
# COMPACT_ATOMS: atom_id res chain seq x y z
N MET A 1 -4.76 17.22 -2.75
CA MET A 1 -3.77 16.90 -3.81
C MET A 1 -3.18 18.20 -4.31
N ASP A 2 -1.87 18.26 -4.50
CA ASP A 2 -1.19 19.50 -4.88
C ASP A 2 -1.57 19.90 -6.32
N GLN A 3 -2.37 20.97 -6.47
CA GLN A 3 -2.73 21.52 -7.79
C GLN A 3 -1.49 21.82 -8.63
N GLN A 4 -0.34 22.07 -7.97
CA GLN A 4 0.93 22.28 -8.63
C GLN A 4 1.41 21.01 -9.35
N VAL A 5 1.30 19.81 -8.77
CA VAL A 5 1.75 18.57 -9.41
C VAL A 5 0.94 18.27 -10.68
N GLN A 6 -0.37 18.48 -10.65
CA GLN A 6 -1.21 18.28 -11.83
C GLN A 6 -0.88 19.29 -12.93
N LYS A 7 -0.58 20.55 -12.55
CA LYS A 7 -0.11 21.57 -13.49
C LYS A 7 1.23 21.18 -14.13
N ASP A 8 2.18 20.72 -13.32
CA ASP A 8 3.51 20.30 -13.78
C ASP A 8 3.44 19.09 -14.73
N VAL A 9 2.53 18.14 -14.50
CA VAL A 9 2.28 17.00 -15.42
C VAL A 9 1.73 17.48 -16.76
N ARG A 10 0.77 18.41 -16.76
CA ARG A 10 0.22 18.98 -18.00
C ARG A 10 1.27 19.74 -18.81
N GLU A 11 2.14 20.48 -18.12
CA GLU A 11 3.27 21.17 -18.74
C GLU A 11 4.27 20.19 -19.36
N ALA A 12 4.58 19.08 -18.67
CA ALA A 12 5.42 18.02 -19.21
C ALA A 12 4.81 17.37 -20.46
N ILE A 13 3.50 17.07 -20.48
CA ILE A 13 2.79 16.53 -21.66
C ILE A 13 2.95 17.48 -22.85
N SER A 14 2.67 18.77 -22.64
CA SER A 14 2.77 19.78 -23.70
C SER A 14 4.19 19.91 -24.25
N THR A 15 5.19 19.83 -23.38
CA THR A 15 6.61 19.91 -23.76
C THR A 15 7.05 18.67 -24.55
N THR A 16 6.66 17.48 -24.10
CA THR A 16 6.95 16.21 -24.79
C THR A 16 6.31 16.19 -26.19
N TYR A 17 5.06 16.63 -26.31
CA TYR A 17 4.35 16.71 -27.59
C TYR A 17 5.05 17.65 -28.59
N GLY A 18 5.46 18.84 -28.14
CA GLY A 18 6.20 19.80 -28.98
C GLY A 18 7.53 19.22 -29.48
N LEU A 19 8.32 18.63 -28.58
CA LEU A 19 9.58 17.99 -28.92
C LEU A 19 9.40 16.79 -29.86
N MET A 20 8.34 16.00 -29.70
CA MET A 20 8.00 14.91 -30.62
C MET A 20 7.74 15.45 -32.04
N GLN A 21 6.97 16.54 -32.18
CA GLN A 21 6.65 17.13 -33.47
C GLN A 21 7.90 17.67 -34.18
N ASP A 22 8.77 18.37 -33.44
CA ASP A 22 10.03 18.90 -33.96
C ASP A 22 10.98 17.76 -34.39
N THR A 23 11.13 16.74 -33.55
CA THR A 23 11.95 15.55 -33.84
C THR A 23 11.47 14.82 -35.10
N ARG A 24 10.16 14.71 -35.30
CA ARG A 24 9.56 14.11 -36.49
C ARG A 24 9.83 14.92 -37.76
N SER A 25 9.78 16.25 -37.67
CA SER A 25 10.13 17.15 -38.79
C SER A 25 11.61 17.04 -39.21
N MET A 26 12.47 16.58 -38.29
CA MET A 26 13.90 16.36 -38.50
C MET A 26 14.24 14.92 -38.87
N HIS A 27 13.25 14.06 -39.15
CA HIS A 27 13.42 12.65 -39.54
C HIS A 27 14.10 11.77 -38.48
N HIS A 28 13.92 12.07 -37.20
CA HIS A 28 14.44 11.26 -36.09
C HIS A 28 13.35 10.36 -35.48
N ASP A 29 12.89 9.38 -36.26
CA ASP A 29 11.69 8.60 -35.96
C ASP A 29 11.76 7.81 -34.64
N GLU A 30 12.92 7.27 -34.28
CA GLU A 30 13.11 6.52 -33.02
C GLU A 30 12.91 7.40 -31.78
N LEU A 31 13.46 8.62 -31.80
CA LEU A 31 13.30 9.56 -30.69
C LEU A 31 11.86 10.10 -30.63
N ALA A 32 11.22 10.32 -31.78
CA ALA A 32 9.81 10.70 -31.83
C ALA A 32 8.92 9.59 -31.23
N GLN A 33 9.23 8.31 -31.48
CA GLN A 33 8.51 7.18 -30.90
C GLN A 33 8.71 7.08 -29.38
N ALA A 34 9.94 7.26 -28.88
CA ALA A 34 10.23 7.27 -27.45
C ALA A 34 9.54 8.44 -26.72
N LEU A 35 9.51 9.63 -27.33
CA LEU A 35 8.77 10.79 -26.81
C LEU A 35 7.26 10.55 -26.80
N ARG A 36 6.72 9.89 -27.82
CA ARG A 36 5.30 9.49 -27.84
C ARG A 36 4.94 8.54 -26.71
N ALA A 37 5.76 7.52 -26.47
CA ALA A 37 5.55 6.58 -25.36
C ALA A 37 5.56 7.31 -24.00
N LEU A 38 6.51 8.24 -23.82
CA LEU A 38 6.54 9.10 -22.63
C LEU A 38 5.29 9.99 -22.52
N GLU A 39 4.81 10.57 -23.62
CA GLU A 39 3.60 11.40 -23.64
C GLU A 39 2.36 10.59 -23.24
N ASP A 40 2.18 9.39 -23.80
CA ASP A 40 1.07 8.50 -23.49
C ASP A 40 1.08 8.10 -22.01
N ARG A 41 2.26 7.84 -21.46
CA ARG A 41 2.44 7.54 -20.05
C ARG A 41 2.12 8.74 -19.16
N LEU A 42 2.58 9.94 -19.52
CA LEU A 42 2.26 11.17 -18.78
C LEU A 42 0.76 11.52 -18.85
N LYS A 43 0.09 11.28 -19.97
CA LYS A 43 -1.37 11.41 -20.11
C LYS A 43 -2.12 10.41 -19.24
N PHE A 44 -1.65 9.17 -19.17
CA PHE A 44 -2.18 8.19 -18.23
C PHE A 44 -2.06 8.69 -16.79
N VAL A 45 -0.89 9.21 -16.39
CA VAL A 45 -0.67 9.83 -15.08
C VAL A 45 -1.61 11.02 -14.83
N GLU A 46 -1.77 11.92 -15.80
CA GLU A 46 -2.65 13.09 -15.71
C GLU A 46 -4.12 12.68 -15.53
N SER A 47 -4.58 11.67 -16.28
CA SER A 47 -5.94 11.14 -16.16
C SER A 47 -6.23 10.57 -14.77
N ARG A 48 -5.22 9.94 -14.15
CA ARG A 48 -5.30 9.40 -12.79
C ARG A 48 -5.27 10.50 -11.73
N LEU A 49 -4.54 11.59 -11.97
CA LEU A 49 -4.54 12.77 -11.10
C LEU A 49 -5.83 13.61 -11.27
N GLY A 50 -6.46 13.61 -12.45
CA GLY A 50 -7.61 14.44 -12.77
C GLY A 50 -8.98 13.80 -12.55
N GLY A 51 -9.09 12.47 -12.69
CA GLY A 51 -10.35 11.72 -12.69
C GLY A 51 -11.04 11.62 -11.33
N PRO A 52 -12.22 10.97 -11.22
CA PRO A 52 -12.88 10.69 -9.94
C PRO A 52 -12.11 9.70 -9.06
N ASP A 53 -11.20 8.90 -9.64
CA ASP A 53 -10.35 7.90 -8.98
C ASP A 53 -8.98 8.45 -8.54
N ARG A 54 -8.93 9.70 -8.04
CA ARG A 54 -7.68 10.41 -7.64
C ARG A 54 -6.83 9.69 -6.58
N GLU A 55 -7.43 8.72 -5.90
CA GLU A 55 -6.83 7.91 -4.85
C GLU A 55 -6.13 6.65 -5.38
N HIS A 56 -6.24 6.34 -6.68
CA HIS A 56 -5.75 5.08 -7.29
C HIS A 56 -4.49 5.25 -8.14
N VAL A 57 -3.65 6.23 -7.80
CA VAL A 57 -2.35 6.40 -8.43
C VAL A 57 -1.39 5.38 -7.83
N GLY A 58 -1.49 4.12 -8.28
CA GLY A 58 -0.48 3.08 -7.99
C GLY A 58 0.93 3.55 -8.38
N PRO A 59 1.99 2.81 -8.02
CA PRO A 59 3.37 3.25 -8.26
C PRO A 59 3.56 3.66 -9.72
N ILE A 60 3.76 4.96 -9.94
CA ILE A 60 4.07 5.49 -11.26
C ILE A 60 5.57 5.28 -11.46
N ASP A 61 5.89 4.37 -12.37
CA ASP A 61 7.22 4.15 -12.88
C ASP A 61 7.30 4.75 -14.30
N LEU A 62 8.23 5.69 -14.49
CA LEU A 62 8.59 6.31 -15.78
C LEU A 62 10.03 5.96 -16.17
N SER A 63 10.69 5.07 -15.41
CA SER A 63 12.12 4.84 -15.53
C SER A 63 12.51 4.17 -16.85
N GLU A 64 11.63 3.32 -17.38
CA GLU A 64 11.78 2.65 -18.68
C GLU A 64 11.78 3.68 -19.81
N GLU A 65 10.74 4.53 -19.89
CA GLU A 65 10.64 5.56 -20.93
C GLU A 65 11.78 6.59 -20.84
N LEU A 66 12.21 6.94 -19.63
CA LEU A 66 13.35 7.84 -19.41
C LEU A 66 14.69 7.17 -19.76
N ALA A 67 14.82 5.85 -19.59
CA ALA A 67 16.03 5.11 -19.96
C ALA A 67 16.21 5.04 -21.48
N ASP A 68 15.12 4.78 -22.21
CA ASP A 68 15.10 4.71 -23.67
C ASP A 68 15.49 6.05 -24.31
N ILE A 69 14.89 7.16 -23.85
CA ILE A 69 15.23 8.50 -24.34
C ILE A 69 16.70 8.83 -24.05
N ARG A 70 17.21 8.50 -22.86
CA ARG A 70 18.63 8.71 -22.51
C ARG A 70 19.57 7.87 -23.39
N ALA A 71 19.16 6.67 -23.80
CA ALA A 71 19.96 5.83 -24.69
C ALA A 71 20.12 6.47 -26.07
N LEU A 72 19.02 6.97 -26.65
CA LEU A 72 19.03 7.63 -27.95
C LEU A 72 19.83 8.95 -27.92
N LEU A 73 19.76 9.72 -26.83
CA LEU A 73 20.53 10.95 -26.67
C LEU A 73 22.04 10.75 -26.55
N ARG A 74 22.50 9.58 -26.09
CA ARG A 74 23.95 9.28 -25.99
C ARG A 74 24.64 9.20 -27.34
N HIS A 75 23.89 9.00 -28.42
CA HIS A 75 24.44 8.73 -29.76
C HIS A 75 24.13 9.85 -30.76
N SER A 76 23.54 10.94 -30.28
CA SER A 76 22.93 11.98 -31.13
C SER A 76 23.60 13.34 -30.95
N GLY A 77 24.13 13.92 -32.03
CA GLY A 77 24.60 15.32 -32.11
C GLY A 77 23.49 16.30 -32.52
N MET A 78 22.26 16.07 -32.07
CA MET A 78 21.08 16.78 -32.57
C MET A 78 20.93 18.20 -31.97
N PRO A 79 20.41 19.18 -32.76
CA PRO A 79 20.09 20.54 -32.29
C PRO A 79 19.11 20.64 -31.09
N LEU A 80 18.37 19.56 -30.79
CA LEU A 80 17.37 19.51 -29.72
C LEU A 80 17.85 18.78 -28.45
N THR A 81 19.08 18.28 -28.46
CA THR A 81 19.63 17.44 -27.38
C THR A 81 19.49 18.08 -26.00
N ASP A 82 19.72 19.38 -25.89
CA ASP A 82 19.64 20.09 -24.60
C ASP A 82 18.20 20.27 -24.11
N GLN A 83 17.24 20.44 -25.04
CA GLN A 83 15.83 20.54 -24.71
C GLN A 83 15.28 19.19 -24.24
N VAL A 84 15.62 18.10 -24.93
CA VAL A 84 15.23 16.74 -24.51
C VAL A 84 15.89 16.35 -23.18
N LYS A 85 17.17 16.71 -22.96
CA LYS A 85 17.83 16.54 -21.64
C LYS A 85 17.14 17.34 -20.54
N ALA A 86 16.68 18.56 -20.83
CA ALA A 86 15.92 19.37 -19.88
C ALA A 86 14.57 18.72 -19.55
N LEU A 87 13.84 18.22 -20.55
CA LEU A 87 12.60 17.46 -20.36
C LEU A 87 12.84 16.24 -19.47
N VAL A 88 13.83 15.39 -19.77
CA VAL A 88 14.16 14.21 -18.98
C VAL A 88 14.47 14.54 -17.51
N ARG A 89 15.20 15.64 -17.25
CA ARG A 89 15.46 16.10 -15.88
C ARG A 89 14.20 16.60 -15.17
N ASN A 90 13.32 17.28 -15.89
CA ASN A 90 12.06 17.79 -15.34
C ASN A 90 11.11 16.63 -15.02
N VAL A 91 10.96 15.69 -15.94
CA VAL A 91 10.14 14.48 -15.74
C VAL A 91 10.69 13.61 -14.62
N HIS A 92 12.01 13.44 -14.50
CA HIS A 92 12.58 12.69 -13.38
C HIS A 92 12.37 13.39 -12.01
N ARG A 93 12.46 14.73 -11.96
CA ARG A 93 12.08 15.48 -10.76
C ARG A 93 10.60 15.34 -10.43
N LEU A 94 9.75 15.32 -11.45
CA LEU A 94 8.32 15.13 -11.34
C LEU A 94 7.98 13.71 -10.86
N GLU A 95 8.64 12.68 -11.39
CA GLU A 95 8.57 11.30 -10.93
C GLU A 95 8.89 11.21 -9.43
N GLY A 96 9.97 11.84 -8.95
CA GLY A 96 10.30 11.89 -7.52
C GLY A 96 9.28 12.65 -6.65
N ARG A 97 8.49 13.56 -7.22
CA ARG A 97 7.38 14.23 -6.51
C ARG A 97 6.15 13.34 -6.51
N ILE A 98 5.79 12.80 -7.67
CA ILE A 98 4.64 11.91 -7.88
C ILE A 98 4.79 10.63 -7.06
N SER A 99 5.97 10.02 -7.02
CA SER A 99 6.25 8.80 -6.25
C SER A 99 6.06 9.03 -4.75
N ARG A 100 6.44 10.21 -4.23
CA ARG A 100 6.15 10.63 -2.84
C ARG A 100 4.65 10.82 -2.55
N PHE A 101 3.85 11.10 -3.57
CA PHE A 101 2.38 11.16 -3.44
C PHE A 101 1.73 9.78 -3.60
N SER A 102 2.22 8.96 -4.54
CA SER A 102 1.76 7.59 -4.82
C SER A 102 2.13 6.60 -3.70
N SER A 103 3.17 6.89 -2.91
CA SER A 103 3.55 6.12 -1.71
C SER A 103 2.73 6.46 -0.45
N ARG A 104 1.75 7.37 -0.53
CA ARG A 104 0.78 7.54 0.56
C ARG A 104 -0.30 6.48 0.43
N GLU A 105 -0.20 5.44 1.26
CA GLU A 105 -1.25 4.43 1.45
C GLU A 105 -2.63 5.11 1.55
N ILE A 106 -3.67 4.45 1.02
CA ILE A 106 -5.00 5.03 0.86
C ILE A 106 -5.80 4.79 2.14
N ALA A 107 -6.32 5.83 2.78
CA ALA A 107 -7.09 5.67 4.01
C ALA A 107 -8.31 4.77 3.78
N SER A 108 -8.52 3.78 4.66
CA SER A 108 -9.66 2.87 4.59
C SER A 108 -10.99 3.60 4.66
N ARG A 109 -12.03 3.01 4.07
CA ARG A 109 -13.39 3.50 4.28
C ARG A 109 -13.84 3.23 5.72
N PRO A 110 -14.69 4.10 6.31
CA PRO A 110 -15.25 3.82 7.62
C PRO A 110 -16.08 2.53 7.60
N LEU A 111 -15.75 1.58 8.47
CA LEU A 111 -16.57 0.39 8.68
C LEU A 111 -17.85 0.78 9.43
N PHE A 112 -19.00 0.33 8.92
CA PHE A 112 -20.32 0.64 9.45
C PHE A 112 -20.60 2.15 9.63
N GLY A 113 -19.83 3.00 8.93
CA GLY A 113 -19.90 4.45 9.07
C GLY A 113 -19.30 5.04 10.35
N VAL A 114 -18.75 4.21 11.25
CA VAL A 114 -18.31 4.65 12.59
C VAL A 114 -16.91 4.22 13.01
N LEU A 115 -16.33 3.20 12.37
CA LEU A 115 -14.99 2.70 12.71
C LEU A 115 -13.95 3.03 11.63
N PRO A 116 -12.68 3.32 12.00
CA PRO A 116 -12.16 3.47 13.36
C PRO A 116 -12.74 4.71 14.07
N VAL A 117 -12.82 4.67 15.40
CA VAL A 117 -13.33 5.77 16.25
C VAL A 117 -12.44 7.01 16.13
N ALA A 118 -11.13 6.80 16.09
CA ALA A 118 -10.14 7.82 15.77
C ALA A 118 -8.96 7.20 15.02
N ARG A 119 -8.18 8.02 14.33
CA ARG A 119 -7.06 7.59 13.48
C ARG A 119 -5.74 8.06 14.10
N VAL A 120 -5.31 7.40 15.16
CA VAL A 120 -4.16 7.81 15.98
C VAL A 120 -3.00 6.81 15.96
N ILE A 121 -3.26 5.53 15.73
CA ILE A 121 -2.23 4.51 15.57
C ILE A 121 -1.88 4.43 14.07
N PRO A 122 -0.63 4.71 13.66
CA PRO A 122 -0.23 4.59 12.26
C PRO A 122 -0.32 3.15 11.74
N GLN A 123 -0.70 2.97 10.47
CA GLN A 123 -0.84 1.65 9.82
C GLN A 123 0.39 0.76 9.99
N ASP A 124 1.61 1.29 9.80
CA ASP A 124 2.84 0.50 9.95
C ASP A 124 3.04 -0.01 11.38
N LEU A 125 2.69 0.82 12.37
CA LEU A 125 2.79 0.43 13.78
C LEU A 125 1.80 -0.68 14.09
N HIS A 126 0.56 -0.55 13.63
CA HIS A 126 -0.46 -1.61 13.75
C HIS A 126 -0.01 -2.90 13.07
N SER A 127 0.54 -2.81 11.86
CA SER A 127 1.02 -3.98 11.12
C SER A 127 2.13 -4.75 11.87
N VAL A 128 3.03 -4.05 12.57
CA VAL A 128 4.03 -4.67 13.46
C VAL A 128 3.36 -5.29 14.69
N MET A 129 2.34 -4.62 15.25
CA MET A 129 1.55 -5.15 16.35
C MET A 129 0.89 -6.48 15.96
N ASP A 130 0.34 -6.62 14.75
CA ASP A 130 -0.30 -7.87 14.30
C ASP A 130 0.67 -9.05 14.32
N TYR A 131 1.85 -8.91 13.72
CA TYR A 131 2.86 -9.97 13.72
C TYR A 131 3.32 -10.30 15.14
N THR A 132 3.58 -9.29 15.98
CA THR A 132 4.03 -9.52 17.35
C THR A 132 2.93 -10.11 18.24
N SER A 133 1.67 -9.73 18.04
CA SER A 133 0.48 -10.31 18.68
C SER A 133 0.31 -11.77 18.29
N GLY A 134 0.45 -12.09 17.00
CA GLY A 134 0.42 -13.48 16.52
C GLY A 134 1.53 -14.33 17.13
N LEU A 135 2.77 -13.83 17.20
CA LEU A 135 3.88 -14.54 17.87
C LEU A 135 3.63 -14.73 19.38
N LYS A 136 3.10 -13.71 20.06
CA LYS A 136 2.74 -13.81 21.49
C LYS A 136 1.64 -14.83 21.71
N ALA A 137 0.60 -14.85 20.87
CA ALA A 137 -0.44 -15.87 20.92
C ALA A 137 0.14 -17.27 20.65
N ALA A 138 1.03 -17.42 19.67
CA ALA A 138 1.69 -18.71 19.37
C ALA A 138 2.57 -19.24 20.51
N SER A 139 3.07 -18.37 21.42
CA SER A 139 3.97 -18.78 22.51
C SER A 139 3.38 -19.86 23.41
N GLY A 140 2.05 -19.93 23.54
CA GLY A 140 1.38 -20.95 24.34
C GLY A 140 1.53 -22.37 23.78
N ILE A 141 1.97 -22.57 22.52
CA ILE A 141 2.36 -23.89 22.01
C ILE A 141 3.44 -24.52 22.89
N VAL A 142 4.39 -23.70 23.36
CA VAL A 142 5.51 -24.12 24.19
C VAL A 142 5.19 -23.96 25.67
N LEU A 143 4.56 -22.83 26.05
CA LEU A 143 4.35 -22.48 27.45
C LEU A 143 3.21 -23.24 28.13
N ALA A 144 2.18 -23.64 27.37
CA ALA A 144 1.02 -24.30 27.96
C ALA A 144 1.26 -25.79 28.22
N ARG A 145 0.53 -26.33 29.19
CA ARG A 145 0.54 -27.74 29.55
C ARG A 145 -0.63 -28.48 28.91
N SER A 146 -1.83 -27.87 28.87
CA SER A 146 -3.00 -28.50 28.29
C SER A 146 -2.99 -28.48 26.76
N THR A 147 -3.56 -29.52 26.16
CA THR A 147 -3.66 -29.64 24.70
C THR A 147 -4.55 -28.52 24.13
N GLU A 148 -5.62 -28.17 24.84
CA GLU A 148 -6.58 -27.15 24.46
C GLU A 148 -5.90 -25.77 24.33
N ALA A 149 -5.08 -25.40 25.30
CA ALA A 149 -4.32 -24.14 25.26
C ALA A 149 -3.28 -24.15 24.13
N LYS A 150 -2.56 -25.27 23.91
CA LYS A 150 -1.58 -25.38 22.80
C LYS A 150 -2.23 -25.24 21.44
N VAL A 151 -3.35 -25.93 21.22
CA VAL A 151 -4.11 -25.85 19.96
C VAL A 151 -4.66 -24.44 19.77
N ALA A 152 -5.24 -23.83 20.79
CA ALA A 152 -5.72 -22.45 20.73
C ALA A 152 -4.59 -21.48 20.36
N SER A 153 -3.42 -21.64 20.98
CA SER A 153 -2.22 -20.82 20.72
C SER A 153 -1.75 -20.97 19.28
N ALA A 154 -1.69 -22.20 18.76
CA ALA A 154 -1.32 -22.48 17.38
C ALA A 154 -2.29 -21.83 16.39
N VAL A 155 -3.61 -22.00 16.59
CA VAL A 155 -4.64 -21.45 15.70
C VAL A 155 -4.66 -19.93 15.75
N LEU A 156 -4.66 -19.33 16.94
CA LEU A 156 -4.65 -17.87 17.10
C LEU A 156 -3.39 -17.26 16.50
N GLY A 157 -2.22 -17.80 16.83
CA GLY A 157 -0.94 -17.30 16.32
C GLY A 157 -0.80 -17.43 14.81
N ALA A 158 -1.10 -18.61 14.26
CA ALA A 158 -1.02 -18.84 12.81
C ALA A 158 -2.04 -18.00 12.03
N SER A 159 -3.26 -17.85 12.53
CA SER A 159 -4.28 -17.00 11.88
C SER A 159 -3.90 -15.53 11.89
N ALA A 160 -3.41 -14.98 13.02
CA ALA A 160 -2.96 -13.59 13.07
C ALA A 160 -1.80 -13.33 12.10
N ILE A 161 -0.76 -14.16 12.13
CA ILE A 161 0.40 -14.03 11.21
C ILE A 161 -0.02 -14.21 9.76
N GLY A 162 -0.89 -15.20 9.47
CA GLY A 162 -1.35 -15.48 8.12
C GLY A 162 -2.20 -14.35 7.54
N VAL A 163 -3.16 -13.83 8.31
CA VAL A 163 -3.97 -12.67 7.92
C VAL A 163 -3.07 -11.45 7.72
N SER A 164 -2.17 -11.18 8.64
CA SER A 164 -1.18 -10.10 8.59
C SER A 164 -0.34 -10.18 7.31
N ALA A 165 0.21 -11.35 6.99
CA ALA A 165 0.99 -11.59 5.77
C ALA A 165 0.18 -11.47 4.47
N MET A 166 -1.14 -11.57 4.55
CA MET A 166 -2.06 -11.51 3.40
C MET A 166 -2.81 -10.19 3.27
N THR A 167 -2.64 -9.24 4.20
CA THR A 167 -3.43 -8.00 4.24
C THR A 167 -2.90 -6.93 3.28
N ASP A 168 -3.78 -6.10 2.74
CA ASP A 168 -3.41 -4.99 1.87
C ASP A 168 -2.81 -3.78 2.62
N TYR A 169 -1.67 -3.94 3.29
CA TYR A 169 -0.85 -2.84 3.84
C TYR A 169 0.62 -3.05 3.49
N ARG A 170 1.53 -2.08 3.71
CA ARG A 170 2.91 -2.15 3.20
C ARG A 170 3.73 -3.38 3.65
N LEU A 171 3.62 -3.80 4.90
CA LEU A 171 4.44 -4.86 5.53
C LEU A 171 3.97 -6.32 5.29
N SER A 172 3.04 -6.55 4.37
CA SER A 172 2.56 -7.90 4.07
C SER A 172 3.31 -8.55 2.90
N LEU A 173 3.25 -9.88 2.84
CA LEU A 173 3.86 -10.67 1.77
C LEU A 173 3.02 -10.66 0.49
N LYS A 174 1.68 -10.63 0.63
CA LYS A 174 0.73 -10.63 -0.49
C LYS A 174 -0.48 -9.78 -0.13
N LYS A 175 -1.01 -8.97 -1.06
CA LYS A 175 -2.14 -8.04 -0.81
C LYS A 175 -3.48 -8.69 -1.16
N ALA A 176 -3.80 -9.80 -0.49
CA ALA A 176 -4.98 -10.62 -0.80
C ALA A 176 -6.24 -10.20 -0.03
N ILE A 177 -6.09 -9.84 1.25
CA ILE A 177 -7.17 -9.43 2.15
C ILE A 177 -7.29 -7.91 2.11
N PRO A 178 -8.46 -7.35 1.70
CA PRO A 178 -8.69 -5.91 1.74
C PRO A 178 -8.52 -5.31 3.14
N ILE A 179 -8.06 -4.07 3.24
CA ILE A 179 -7.76 -3.44 4.53
C ILE A 179 -9.02 -3.34 5.43
N GLU A 180 -10.19 -3.11 4.84
CA GLU A 180 -11.46 -3.07 5.58
C GLU A 180 -11.84 -4.45 6.13
N THR A 181 -11.59 -5.51 5.37
CA THR A 181 -11.81 -6.89 5.83
C THR A 181 -10.87 -7.24 6.97
N HIS A 182 -9.61 -6.81 6.89
CA HIS A 182 -8.64 -6.98 7.96
C HIS A 182 -9.08 -6.28 9.26
N GLN A 183 -9.60 -5.04 9.20
CA GLN A 183 -10.13 -4.37 10.40
C GLN A 183 -11.31 -5.14 11.03
N VAL A 184 -12.20 -5.76 10.24
CA VAL A 184 -13.25 -6.64 10.77
C VAL A 184 -12.64 -7.87 11.45
N ILE A 185 -11.64 -8.49 10.80
CA ILE A 185 -10.93 -9.65 11.34
C ILE A 185 -10.24 -9.27 12.65
N ASP A 186 -9.65 -8.10 12.79
CA ASP A 186 -8.97 -7.70 14.03
C ASP A 186 -9.91 -7.67 15.23
N ILE A 187 -11.12 -7.14 15.04
CA ILE A 187 -12.14 -7.11 16.09
C ILE A 187 -12.60 -8.54 16.41
N ALA A 188 -12.93 -9.33 15.39
CA ALA A 188 -13.43 -10.70 15.56
C ALA A 188 -12.37 -11.63 16.18
N TRP A 189 -11.13 -11.54 15.72
CA TRP A 189 -10.00 -12.31 16.21
C TRP A 189 -9.66 -11.90 17.64
N GLY A 190 -9.63 -10.60 17.93
CA GLY A 190 -9.37 -10.10 19.29
C GLY A 190 -10.43 -10.57 20.29
N ALA A 191 -11.71 -10.49 19.92
CA ALA A 191 -12.80 -11.06 20.72
C ALA A 191 -12.67 -12.58 20.91
N SER A 192 -12.28 -13.31 19.85
CA SER A 192 -12.04 -14.75 19.90
C SER A 192 -10.87 -15.11 20.84
N ALA A 193 -9.78 -14.35 20.80
CA ALA A 193 -8.62 -14.54 21.68
C ALA A 193 -8.99 -14.32 23.15
N ILE A 194 -9.82 -13.31 23.45
CA ILE A 194 -10.35 -13.06 24.81
C ILE A 194 -11.25 -14.21 25.27
N ALA A 195 -12.12 -14.71 24.39
CA ALA A 195 -13.09 -15.75 24.73
C ALA A 195 -12.47 -17.15 24.84
N ALA A 196 -11.40 -17.43 24.07
CA ALA A 196 -10.83 -18.77 23.92
C ALA A 196 -10.50 -19.49 25.24
N PRO A 197 -9.89 -18.85 26.27
CA PRO A 197 -9.58 -19.53 27.53
C PRO A 197 -10.81 -20.05 28.28
N PHE A 198 -11.93 -19.34 28.16
CA PHE A 198 -13.18 -19.68 28.82
C PHE A 198 -13.96 -20.72 28.03
N VAL A 199 -14.08 -20.52 26.71
CA VAL A 199 -14.79 -21.42 25.81
C VAL A 199 -14.13 -22.79 25.73
N LEU A 200 -12.79 -22.82 25.68
CA LEU A 200 -12.01 -24.06 25.60
C LEU A 200 -11.57 -24.58 26.98
N GLY A 201 -11.96 -23.91 28.07
CA GLY A 201 -11.79 -24.39 29.44
C GLY A 201 -10.34 -24.48 29.94
N TYR A 202 -9.41 -23.72 29.36
CA TYR A 202 -8.00 -23.70 29.80
C TYR A 202 -7.64 -22.52 30.72
N HIS A 203 -8.58 -21.62 31.04
CA HIS A 203 -8.33 -20.47 31.91
C HIS A 203 -7.79 -20.83 33.30
N ARG A 204 -8.20 -21.97 33.87
CA ARG A 204 -7.68 -22.48 35.16
C ARG A 204 -6.48 -23.42 35.01
N LYS A 205 -6.39 -24.14 33.88
CA LYS A 205 -5.33 -25.13 33.63
C LYS A 205 -4.01 -24.43 33.26
N ASP A 206 -4.08 -23.38 32.46
CA ASP A 206 -2.95 -22.62 31.93
C ASP A 206 -3.20 -21.11 32.10
N PRO A 207 -3.20 -20.59 33.35
CA PRO A 207 -3.59 -19.22 33.64
C PRO A 207 -2.67 -18.18 32.98
N LEU A 208 -1.38 -18.49 32.79
CA LEU A 208 -0.45 -17.60 32.09
C LEU A 208 -0.81 -17.47 30.60
N THR A 209 -1.02 -18.58 29.91
CA THR A 209 -1.44 -18.57 28.49
C THR A 209 -2.81 -17.93 28.32
N ALA A 210 -3.73 -18.19 29.24
CA ALA A 210 -5.03 -17.53 29.27
C ALA A 210 -4.91 -16.00 29.39
N ALA A 211 -4.12 -15.51 30.35
CA ALA A 211 -3.88 -14.09 30.54
C ALA A 211 -3.22 -13.45 29.30
N LEU A 212 -2.26 -14.14 28.67
CA LEU A 212 -1.63 -13.67 27.43
C LEU A 212 -2.62 -13.56 26.28
N HIS A 213 -3.47 -14.56 26.03
CA HIS A 213 -4.48 -14.50 24.97
C HIS A 213 -5.50 -13.37 25.22
N ILE A 214 -5.95 -13.19 26.46
CA ILE A 214 -6.85 -12.09 26.82
C ILE A 214 -6.18 -10.74 26.59
N ALA A 215 -4.94 -10.57 27.05
CA ALA A 215 -4.22 -9.30 26.90
C ALA A 215 -3.96 -8.96 25.43
N VAL A 216 -3.50 -9.92 24.63
CA VAL A 216 -3.29 -9.73 23.20
C VAL A 216 -4.60 -9.43 22.48
N GLY A 217 -5.67 -10.18 22.78
CA GLY A 217 -6.98 -9.93 22.19
C GLY A 217 -7.53 -8.55 22.53
N ALA A 218 -7.38 -8.09 23.78
CA ALA A 218 -7.79 -6.75 24.20
C ALA A 218 -7.00 -5.65 23.49
N VAL A 219 -5.67 -5.79 23.40
CA VAL A 219 -4.82 -4.87 22.63
C VAL A 219 -5.27 -4.79 21.18
N ASN A 220 -5.59 -5.93 20.56
CA ASN A 220 -6.01 -5.99 19.16
C ASN A 220 -7.36 -5.27 18.91
N VAL A 221 -8.34 -5.49 19.79
CA VAL A 221 -9.65 -4.81 19.69
C VAL A 221 -9.48 -3.30 19.88
N ILE A 222 -8.70 -2.89 20.88
CA ILE A 222 -8.45 -1.48 21.14
C ILE A 222 -7.73 -0.85 19.94
N SER A 223 -6.64 -1.46 19.45
CA SER A 223 -5.92 -0.90 18.30
C SER A 223 -6.82 -0.79 17.07
N ALA A 224 -7.67 -1.78 16.81
CA ALA A 224 -8.61 -1.74 15.69
C ALA A 224 -9.61 -0.56 15.72
N PHE A 225 -9.90 0.00 16.90
CA PHE A 225 -10.72 1.20 17.03
C PHE A 225 -9.94 2.50 16.83
N PHE A 226 -8.62 2.47 16.94
CA PHE A 226 -7.77 3.65 16.97
C PHE A 226 -6.74 3.71 15.82
N THR A 227 -6.68 2.68 14.98
CA THR A 227 -5.76 2.61 13.85
C THR A 227 -6.23 3.43 12.66
N ASP A 228 -5.33 4.27 12.13
CA ASP A 228 -5.46 4.83 10.80
C ASP A 228 -5.21 3.73 9.77
N TYR A 229 -6.25 2.93 9.49
CA TYR A 229 -6.13 1.85 8.51
C TYR A 229 -5.88 2.43 7.13
N ARG A 230 -4.84 1.96 6.45
CA ARG A 230 -4.49 2.42 5.10
C ARG A 230 -4.12 1.24 4.18
N ALA A 231 -4.74 1.24 3.01
CA ALA A 231 -4.51 0.26 1.96
C ALA A 231 -3.26 0.58 1.14
N ALA A 232 -2.45 -0.43 0.83
CA ALA A 232 -1.31 -0.26 -0.06
C ALA A 232 -1.69 -0.27 -1.55
N THR A 233 -2.79 -0.93 -1.93
CA THR A 233 -3.18 -1.07 -3.34
C THR A 233 -4.58 -0.56 -3.69
N GLY A 234 -5.49 -0.40 -2.73
CA GLY A 234 -6.79 0.20 -2.99
C GLY A 234 -7.86 -0.14 -1.94
N VAL A 235 -8.92 0.66 -1.90
CA VAL A 235 -10.08 0.47 -1.01
C VAL A 235 -11.30 -0.04 -1.78
N GLY A 236 -12.14 -0.87 -1.15
CA GLY A 236 -13.44 -1.26 -1.70
C GLY A 236 -13.44 -2.19 -2.92
N ARG A 237 -12.52 -3.19 -2.97
CA ARG A 237 -12.44 -4.17 -4.06
C ARG A 237 -13.79 -4.90 -4.31
N PRO A 238 -14.23 -5.08 -5.57
CA PRO A 238 -15.49 -5.77 -5.90
C PRO A 238 -15.44 -7.25 -5.46
N GLY A 239 -16.47 -7.74 -4.76
CA GLY A 239 -16.61 -9.15 -4.36
C GLY A 239 -16.93 -9.40 -2.88
N TRP A 240 -16.93 -8.36 -2.04
CA TRP A 240 -17.21 -8.44 -0.59
C TRP A 240 -18.39 -7.53 -0.15
N ARG A 241 -19.40 -7.37 -1.01
CA ARG A 241 -20.67 -6.72 -0.64
C ARG A 241 -21.73 -7.76 -0.31
#